data_AF-A0A137QBQ1-F1
#
_entry.id   AF-A0A137QBQ1-F1
#
_cell.length_a   1.000
_cell.length_b   1.000
_cell.length_c   1.000
_cell.angle_alpha   90.00
_cell.angle_beta   90.00
_cell.angle_gamma   90.00
#
_symmetry.space_group_name_H-M   'P 1'
#
loop_
_entity.id
_entity.type
_entity.pdbx_description
1 polymer ?
#
loop_
_entity_poly.entity_id
_entity_poly.type
_entity_poly.pdbx_seq_one_letter_code
_entity_poly.pdbx_strand_id
1 'polypeptide(L)'
;MNGSATWRDKVFQKLDPDTGDLLQFRMCSSCRRPSVPLGESKKTCSKCREKQKRQQAKAKLAAAELEGENTHSQFLKSGFPDRGLKRKPEKTLQGLEGEQPRRALKMMKHALNDAIRTPSVEPVRTTVHTEYQKASSLYDAVKLAASANIVCNFAGCHSIVRSNVIDNNKRTQLVAKDLRKIVRIPFKYDVPIVQSEDSVHDEFFESGFVQHTHPVAGILGQQIIVQIIH
;
A
#
# COMPACT_ATOMS: atom_id res chain seq x y z
N MET A 1 -26.85 -32.84 -30.96
CA MET A 1 -25.62 -32.07 -30.66
C MET A 1 -25.09 -32.58 -29.32
N ASN A 2 -24.08 -33.44 -29.34
CA ASN A 2 -23.51 -34.01 -28.11
C ASN A 2 -22.50 -33.01 -27.54
N GLY A 3 -22.88 -32.33 -26.46
CA GLY A 3 -21.98 -31.45 -25.71
C GLY A 3 -20.86 -32.28 -25.09
N SER A 4 -19.67 -32.24 -25.70
CA SER A 4 -18.47 -32.88 -25.18
C SER A 4 -18.10 -32.28 -23.83
N ALA A 5 -18.39 -33.01 -22.75
CA ALA A 5 -18.00 -32.63 -21.40
C ALA A 5 -16.49 -32.38 -21.37
N THR A 6 -16.09 -31.14 -21.11
CA THR A 6 -14.68 -30.81 -21.03
C THR A 6 -14.10 -31.50 -19.81
N TRP A 7 -12.84 -31.96 -19.87
CA TRP A 7 -12.16 -32.61 -18.74
C TRP A 7 -12.15 -31.76 -17.44
N ARG A 8 -12.56 -30.48 -17.52
CA ARG A 8 -12.61 -29.54 -16.40
C ARG A 8 -13.76 -29.84 -15.44
N ASP A 9 -14.79 -30.55 -15.90
CA ASP A 9 -16.03 -30.75 -15.14
C ASP A 9 -16.06 -32.11 -14.40
N LYS A 10 -14.98 -32.90 -14.49
CA LYS A 10 -14.86 -34.16 -13.75
C LYS A 10 -14.60 -33.89 -12.28
N VAL A 11 -15.55 -34.30 -11.43
CA VAL A 11 -15.42 -34.32 -9.97
C VAL A 11 -14.85 -35.67 -9.55
N PHE A 12 -13.83 -35.62 -8.69
CA PHE A 12 -13.17 -36.80 -8.12
C PHE A 12 -13.49 -36.87 -6.64
N GLN A 13 -13.76 -38.07 -6.13
CA GLN A 13 -14.03 -38.30 -4.71
C GLN A 13 -12.87 -39.06 -4.09
N LYS A 14 -12.47 -38.67 -2.88
CA LYS A 14 -11.51 -39.40 -2.07
C LYS A 14 -11.98 -39.38 -0.62
N LEU A 15 -11.92 -40.53 0.05
CA LEU A 15 -12.13 -40.63 1.48
C LEU A 15 -10.94 -40.02 2.21
N ASP A 16 -11.24 -39.11 3.14
CA ASP A 16 -10.26 -38.59 4.08
C ASP A 16 -9.91 -39.69 5.10
N PRO A 17 -8.64 -40.06 5.28
CA PRO A 17 -8.25 -41.14 6.17
C PRO A 17 -8.47 -40.81 7.65
N ASP A 18 -8.48 -39.53 8.02
CA ASP A 18 -8.56 -39.10 9.41
C ASP A 18 -10.02 -38.91 9.83
N THR A 19 -10.84 -38.31 8.96
CA THR A 19 -12.24 -37.99 9.28
C THR A 19 -13.24 -39.04 8.76
N GLY A 20 -12.84 -39.85 7.76
CA GLY A 20 -13.77 -40.73 7.05
C GLY A 20 -14.73 -40.01 6.09
N ASP A 21 -14.57 -38.69 5.91
CA ASP A 21 -15.44 -37.88 5.06
C ASP A 21 -15.10 -38.03 3.57
N LEU A 22 -16.14 -37.99 2.72
CA LEU A 22 -15.98 -37.96 1.27
C LEU A 22 -15.65 -36.55 0.79
N LEU A 23 -14.37 -36.29 0.54
CA LEU A 23 -13.91 -35.03 -0.02
C LEU A 23 -14.01 -35.03 -1.55
N GLN A 24 -14.62 -33.97 -2.10
CA GLN A 24 -14.73 -33.76 -3.53
C GLN A 24 -13.61 -32.83 -4.05
N PHE A 25 -12.94 -33.26 -5.11
CA PHE A 25 -11.83 -32.55 -5.74
C PHE A 25 -12.11 -32.30 -7.22
N ARG A 26 -11.60 -31.16 -7.71
CA ARG A 26 -11.51 -30.82 -9.13
C ARG A 26 -10.07 -30.84 -9.63
N MET A 27 -9.92 -30.86 -10.95
CA MET A 27 -8.64 -30.86 -11.64
C MET A 27 -7.94 -29.50 -11.52
N CYS A 28 -6.68 -29.51 -11.08
CA CYS A 28 -5.83 -28.32 -11.09
C CYS A 28 -5.61 -27.84 -12.53
N SER A 29 -5.84 -26.55 -12.81
CA SER A 29 -5.68 -25.99 -14.16
C SER A 29 -4.22 -25.99 -14.66
N SER A 30 -3.24 -26.01 -13.76
CA SER A 30 -1.81 -26.00 -14.12
C SER A 30 -1.21 -27.40 -14.25
N CYS A 31 -1.36 -28.27 -13.25
CA CYS A 31 -0.73 -29.59 -13.25
C CYS A 31 -1.68 -30.75 -13.63
N ARG A 32 -2.97 -30.47 -13.87
CA ARG A 32 -3.99 -31.46 -14.22
C ARG A 32 -4.04 -32.66 -13.26
N ARG A 33 -3.88 -32.42 -11.96
CA ARG A 33 -4.09 -33.44 -10.91
C ARG A 33 -5.36 -33.13 -10.11
N PRO A 34 -6.17 -34.13 -9.72
CA PRO A 34 -7.36 -33.94 -8.89
C PRO A 34 -6.93 -33.62 -7.45
N SER A 35 -6.79 -32.33 -7.16
CA SER A 35 -6.11 -31.86 -5.94
C SER A 35 -6.63 -30.53 -5.40
N VAL A 36 -7.67 -29.99 -6.04
CA VAL A 36 -8.28 -28.72 -5.64
C VAL A 36 -9.63 -29.06 -5.00
N PRO A 37 -9.86 -28.80 -3.71
CA PRO A 37 -11.17 -29.03 -3.09
C PRO A 37 -12.27 -28.26 -3.78
N LEU A 38 -13.48 -28.83 -3.91
CA LEU A 38 -14.60 -28.17 -4.59
C LEU A 38 -15.01 -26.85 -3.92
N GLY A 39 -14.84 -26.77 -2.59
CA GLY A 39 -15.12 -25.56 -1.80
C GLY A 39 -14.09 -24.43 -1.95
N GLU A 40 -12.91 -24.68 -2.52
CA GLU A 40 -11.96 -23.60 -2.78
C GLU A 40 -12.37 -22.80 -4.02
N SER A 41 -12.23 -21.46 -3.96
CA SER A 41 -12.48 -20.58 -5.12
C SER A 41 -11.38 -20.67 -6.20
N LYS A 42 -10.17 -21.15 -5.85
CA LYS A 42 -8.98 -21.09 -6.71
C LYS A 42 -8.86 -22.30 -7.62
N LYS A 43 -8.58 -22.10 -8.92
CA LYS A 43 -8.50 -23.17 -9.94
C LYS A 43 -7.20 -23.98 -9.92
N THR A 44 -6.21 -23.56 -9.14
CA THR A 44 -4.88 -24.18 -9.03
C THR A 44 -4.67 -24.81 -7.66
N CYS A 45 -3.98 -25.95 -7.60
CA CYS A 45 -3.68 -26.62 -6.35
C CYS A 45 -2.64 -25.86 -5.53
N SER A 46 -2.59 -26.13 -4.22
CA SER A 46 -1.64 -25.52 -3.27
C SER A 46 -0.20 -25.56 -3.77
N LYS A 47 0.28 -26.72 -4.24
CA LYS A 47 1.64 -26.90 -4.77
C LYS A 47 1.93 -26.00 -5.98
N CYS A 48 0.98 -25.85 -6.92
CA CYS A 48 1.15 -24.96 -8.06
C CYS A 48 1.12 -23.48 -7.66
N ARG A 49 0.25 -23.10 -6.71
CA ARG A 49 0.18 -21.74 -6.15
C ARG A 49 1.51 -21.35 -5.50
N GLU A 50 2.07 -22.24 -4.69
CA GLU A 50 3.35 -22.00 -4.03
C GLU A 50 4.51 -21.90 -5.03
N LYS A 51 4.55 -22.79 -6.03
CA LYS A 51 5.54 -22.71 -7.12
C LYS A 51 5.47 -21.36 -7.85
N GLN A 52 4.25 -20.90 -8.16
CA GLN A 52 4.05 -19.59 -8.81
C GLN A 52 4.49 -18.43 -7.91
N LYS A 53 4.19 -18.48 -6.61
CA LYS A 53 4.65 -17.47 -5.64
C LYS A 53 6.19 -17.41 -5.56
N ARG A 54 6.86 -18.57 -5.55
CA ARG A 54 8.34 -18.65 -5.58
C ARG A 54 8.90 -18.08 -6.89
N GLN A 55 8.28 -18.37 -8.03
CA GLN A 55 8.70 -17.81 -9.32
C GLN A 55 8.51 -16.29 -9.37
N GLN A 56 7.40 -15.77 -8.84
CA GLN A 56 7.18 -14.32 -8.75
C GLN A 56 8.18 -13.64 -7.80
N ALA A 57 8.49 -14.27 -6.66
CA ALA A 57 9.51 -13.75 -5.74
C ALA A 57 10.90 -13.71 -6.41
N LYS A 58 11.29 -14.77 -7.11
CA LYS A 58 12.55 -14.80 -7.89
C LYS A 58 12.58 -13.74 -8.98
N ALA A 59 11.48 -13.57 -9.72
CA ALA A 59 11.38 -12.56 -10.77
C ALA A 59 11.47 -11.13 -10.20
N LYS A 60 10.90 -10.88 -9.01
CA LYS A 60 11.01 -9.59 -8.33
C LYS A 60 12.44 -9.30 -7.87
N LEU A 61 13.14 -10.29 -7.31
CA LEU A 61 14.54 -10.13 -6.91
C LEU A 61 15.45 -9.86 -8.12
N ALA A 62 15.26 -10.62 -9.21
CA ALA A 62 16.01 -10.39 -10.45
C ALA A 62 15.72 -9.01 -11.07
N ALA A 63 14.48 -8.51 -10.97
CA ALA A 63 14.14 -7.17 -11.41
C ALA A 63 14.81 -6.08 -10.53
N ALA A 64 14.83 -6.26 -9.22
CA ALA A 64 15.49 -5.33 -8.30
C ALA A 64 17.02 -5.27 -8.49
N GLU A 65 17.64 -6.40 -8.82
CA GLU A 65 19.08 -6.47 -9.13
C GLU A 65 19.42 -5.67 -10.39
N LEU A 66 18.60 -5.79 -11.44
CA LEU A 66 18.76 -4.99 -12.68
C LEU A 66 18.51 -3.49 -12.47
N GLU A 67 17.65 -3.11 -11.52
CA GLU A 67 17.40 -1.70 -11.20
C GLU A 67 18.53 -1.09 -10.33
N GLY A 68 19.17 -1.89 -9.48
CA GLY A 68 20.28 -1.45 -8.61
C GLY A 68 21.57 -1.11 -9.35
N GLU A 69 21.87 -1.79 -10.47
CA GLU A 69 23.09 -1.51 -11.24
C GLU A 69 22.99 -0.24 -12.10
N ASN A 70 21.79 0.31 -12.32
CA ASN A 70 21.60 1.48 -13.17
C ASN A 70 21.57 2.81 -12.39
N THR A 71 21.41 2.77 -11.07
CA THR A 71 21.36 3.97 -10.20
C THR A 71 22.73 4.39 -9.67
N HIS A 72 23.71 3.48 -9.56
CA HIS A 72 25.04 3.86 -9.07
C HIS A 72 25.92 4.57 -10.13
N SER A 73 25.68 4.36 -11.43
CA SER A 73 26.51 4.98 -12.48
C SER A 73 26.09 6.40 -12.89
N GLN A 74 24.96 6.94 -12.40
CA GLN A 74 24.50 8.28 -12.78
C GLN A 74 24.83 9.39 -11.77
N PHE A 75 25.26 9.07 -10.54
CA PHE A 75 25.44 10.09 -9.50
C PHE A 75 26.86 10.68 -9.38
N LEU A 76 27.88 10.10 -10.05
CA LEU A 76 29.27 10.57 -9.94
C LEU A 76 29.87 11.16 -11.24
N LYS A 77 29.05 11.55 -12.22
CA LYS A 77 29.53 12.12 -13.49
C LYS A 77 28.86 13.43 -13.94
N SER A 78 28.32 14.22 -13.02
CA SER A 78 27.93 15.62 -13.29
C SER A 78 28.94 16.61 -12.72
N GLY A 79 30.21 16.42 -13.07
CA GLY A 79 31.17 17.51 -13.17
C GLY A 79 31.48 17.70 -14.65
N PHE A 80 30.57 18.30 -15.42
CA PHE A 80 30.86 18.72 -16.79
C PHE A 80 30.42 20.16 -17.03
N PRO A 81 31.29 20.95 -17.69
CA PRO A 81 31.15 22.38 -17.84
C PRO A 81 29.99 22.74 -18.78
N ASP A 82 29.47 23.92 -18.50
CA ASP A 82 28.52 24.68 -19.27
C ASP A 82 29.01 24.87 -20.72
N ARG A 83 28.74 23.89 -21.58
CA ARG A 83 28.88 24.01 -23.03
C ARG A 83 27.50 23.81 -23.63
N GLY A 84 26.90 24.94 -24.02
CA GLY A 84 25.61 25.02 -24.70
C GLY A 84 25.53 24.09 -25.91
N LEU A 85 25.03 22.88 -25.68
CA LEU A 85 24.57 22.00 -26.74
C LEU A 85 23.22 22.53 -27.20
N LYS A 86 23.23 23.18 -28.36
CA LYS A 86 22.03 23.51 -29.15
C LYS A 86 21.23 22.22 -29.33
N ARG A 87 20.19 22.04 -28.51
CA ARG A 87 19.25 20.92 -28.60
C ARG A 87 18.64 20.94 -30.00
N LYS A 88 18.80 19.84 -30.74
CA LYS A 88 18.08 19.65 -31.99
C LYS A 88 16.58 19.64 -31.69
N PRO A 89 15.74 20.29 -32.51
CA PRO A 89 14.29 20.32 -32.27
C PRO A 89 13.76 18.89 -32.25
N GLU A 90 12.93 18.59 -31.26
CA GLU A 90 12.21 17.32 -31.16
C GLU A 90 11.39 17.14 -32.44
N LYS A 91 11.74 16.13 -33.22
CA LYS A 91 10.94 15.75 -34.38
C LYS A 91 9.64 15.17 -33.87
N THR A 92 8.54 15.80 -34.24
CA THR A 92 7.18 15.31 -33.98
C THR A 92 6.99 13.93 -34.61
N LEU A 93 6.10 13.11 -34.02
CA LEU A 93 5.78 11.74 -34.46
C LEU A 93 5.44 11.62 -35.95
N GLN A 94 5.00 12.71 -36.58
CA GLN A 94 4.67 12.78 -38.00
C GLN A 94 5.91 12.73 -38.93
N GLY A 95 7.11 13.00 -38.41
CA GLY A 95 8.36 13.00 -39.19
C GLY A 95 9.17 11.70 -39.13
N LEU A 96 8.60 10.63 -38.57
CA LEU A 96 9.24 9.32 -38.47
C LEU A 96 8.74 8.42 -39.61
N GLU A 97 9.56 8.20 -40.63
CA GLU A 97 9.24 7.29 -41.73
C GLU A 97 9.61 5.83 -41.41
N GLY A 98 8.86 4.89 -42.01
CA GLY A 98 9.14 3.46 -41.95
C GLY A 98 8.73 2.79 -40.63
N GLU A 99 9.65 2.04 -40.04
CA GLU A 99 9.38 1.15 -38.89
C GLU A 99 9.46 1.88 -37.52
N GLN A 100 10.05 3.07 -37.50
CA GLN A 100 10.27 3.88 -36.31
C GLN A 100 8.99 4.31 -35.57
N PRO A 101 7.90 4.79 -36.23
CA PRO A 101 6.67 5.17 -35.52
C PRO A 101 6.00 3.98 -34.85
N ARG A 102 6.06 2.78 -35.44
CA ARG A 102 5.52 1.55 -34.83
C ARG A 102 6.27 1.17 -33.55
N ARG A 103 7.59 1.34 -33.54
CA ARG A 103 8.42 1.07 -32.36
C ARG A 103 8.14 2.08 -31.24
N ALA A 104 8.03 3.36 -31.58
CA ALA A 104 7.68 4.43 -30.62
C ALA A 104 6.30 4.21 -29.98
N LEU A 105 5.28 3.89 -30.78
CA LEU A 105 3.94 3.57 -30.29
C LEU A 105 3.92 2.35 -29.36
N LYS A 106 4.70 1.31 -29.68
CA LYS A 106 4.81 0.12 -28.84
C LYS A 106 5.46 0.43 -27.49
N MET A 107 6.47 1.28 -27.47
CA MET A 107 7.12 1.74 -26.23
C MET A 107 6.18 2.60 -25.38
N MET A 108 5.46 3.56 -26.00
CA MET A 108 4.48 4.38 -25.28
C MET A 108 3.34 3.53 -24.68
N LYS A 109 2.86 2.52 -25.42
CA LYS A 109 1.82 1.61 -24.94
C LYS A 109 2.31 0.75 -23.76
N HIS A 110 3.58 0.31 -23.78
CA HIS A 110 4.17 -0.41 -22.65
C HIS A 110 4.29 0.49 -21.42
N ALA A 111 4.83 1.70 -21.57
CA ALA A 111 4.95 2.67 -20.48
C ALA A 111 3.58 2.98 -19.83
N LEU A 112 2.52 3.11 -20.63
CA LEU A 112 1.17 3.34 -20.11
C LEU A 112 0.65 2.14 -19.31
N ASN A 113 0.85 0.92 -19.81
CA ASN A 113 0.44 -0.31 -19.13
C ASN A 113 1.22 -0.53 -17.83
N ASP A 114 2.50 -0.16 -17.81
CA ASP A 114 3.33 -0.25 -16.61
C ASP A 114 2.85 0.77 -15.58
N ALA A 115 2.60 2.03 -15.97
CA ALA A 115 2.04 3.05 -15.08
C ALA A 115 0.67 2.68 -14.49
N ILE A 116 -0.16 1.93 -15.21
CA ILE A 116 -1.45 1.42 -14.70
C ILE A 116 -1.26 0.23 -13.74
N ARG A 117 -0.19 -0.55 -13.91
CA ARG A 117 0.08 -1.76 -13.11
C ARG A 117 0.87 -1.51 -11.85
N THR A 118 1.73 -0.49 -11.82
CA THR A 118 2.29 -0.04 -10.56
C THR A 118 1.14 0.54 -9.74
N PRO A 119 0.77 -0.05 -8.59
CA PRO A 119 -0.10 0.66 -7.67
C PRO A 119 0.59 1.99 -7.41
N SER A 120 -0.09 3.09 -7.69
CA SER A 120 0.38 4.43 -7.36
C SER A 120 0.83 4.38 -5.91
N VAL A 121 2.15 4.30 -5.70
CA VAL A 121 2.73 4.50 -4.39
C VAL A 121 2.55 5.99 -4.21
N GLU A 122 1.38 6.36 -3.67
CA GLU A 122 1.09 7.70 -3.22
C GLU A 122 2.36 8.16 -2.50
N PRO A 123 3.02 9.24 -2.96
CA PRO A 123 4.23 9.73 -2.31
C PRO A 123 3.88 9.85 -0.84
N VAL A 124 4.71 9.25 0.02
CA VAL A 124 4.56 9.35 1.48
C VAL A 124 4.67 10.84 1.80
N ARG A 125 3.54 11.53 1.73
CA ARG A 125 3.43 12.92 2.14
C ARG A 125 3.64 12.82 3.63
N THR A 126 4.80 13.25 4.10
CA THR A 126 5.03 13.66 5.48
C THR A 126 4.08 14.82 5.74
N THR A 127 2.80 14.49 5.95
CA THR A 127 1.78 15.45 6.34
C THR A 127 2.19 15.91 7.72
N VAL A 128 2.65 17.15 7.82
CA VAL A 128 2.86 17.81 9.10
C VAL A 128 1.52 17.77 9.82
N HIS A 129 1.42 16.94 10.86
CA HIS A 129 0.22 16.82 11.66
C HIS A 129 0.29 17.84 12.79
N THR A 130 -0.83 18.53 13.04
CA THR A 130 -0.94 19.41 14.21
C THR A 130 -1.30 18.57 15.44
N GLU A 131 -0.49 18.61 16.49
CA GLU A 131 -0.79 17.95 17.76
C GLU A 131 -1.67 18.82 18.65
N TYR A 132 -2.78 18.27 19.11
CA TYR A 132 -3.74 18.94 19.99
C TYR A 132 -3.65 18.39 21.41
N GLN A 133 -3.40 19.28 22.36
CA GLN A 133 -3.30 18.93 23.79
C GLN A 133 -4.65 18.51 24.40
N LYS A 134 -5.78 19.03 23.87
CA LYS A 134 -7.13 18.72 24.34
C LYS A 134 -7.98 18.15 23.20
N ALA A 135 -8.78 17.13 23.48
CA ALA A 135 -9.73 16.56 22.53
C ALA A 135 -10.73 17.60 22.00
N SER A 136 -11.21 18.52 22.86
CA SER A 136 -12.10 19.60 22.44
C SER A 136 -11.47 20.53 21.40
N SER A 137 -10.17 20.83 21.53
CA SER A 137 -9.47 21.68 20.56
C SER A 137 -9.31 20.98 19.20
N LEU A 138 -9.08 19.66 19.20
CA LEU A 138 -9.11 18.85 17.98
C LEU A 138 -10.50 18.93 17.32
N TYR A 139 -11.56 18.80 18.12
CA TYR A 139 -12.94 18.84 17.65
C TYR A 139 -13.30 20.18 16.99
N ASP A 140 -12.93 21.29 17.62
CA ASP A 140 -13.19 22.63 17.08
C ASP A 140 -12.44 22.87 15.77
N ALA A 141 -11.18 22.42 15.69
CA ALA A 141 -10.37 22.54 14.48
C ALA A 141 -10.94 21.71 13.32
N VAL A 142 -11.36 20.48 13.60
CA VAL A 142 -12.00 19.61 12.61
C VAL A 142 -13.33 20.19 12.14
N LYS A 143 -14.14 20.73 13.08
CA LYS A 143 -15.42 21.37 12.75
C LYS A 143 -15.21 22.60 11.87
N LEU A 144 -14.21 23.42 12.18
CA LEU A 144 -13.85 24.59 11.39
C LEU A 144 -13.40 24.18 9.99
N ALA A 145 -12.50 23.19 9.88
CA ALA A 145 -12.00 22.68 8.60
C ALA A 145 -13.11 22.08 7.73
N ALA A 146 -14.02 21.31 8.33
CA ALA A 146 -15.16 20.72 7.65
C ALA A 146 -16.19 21.78 7.21
N SER A 147 -16.34 22.87 7.96
CA SER A 147 -17.24 23.97 7.58
C SER A 147 -16.67 24.86 6.46
N ALA A 148 -15.34 24.96 6.36
CA ALA A 148 -14.67 25.84 5.41
C ALA A 148 -14.54 25.24 4.01
N ASN A 149 -14.41 23.91 3.90
CA ASN A 149 -14.13 23.23 2.63
C ASN A 149 -15.07 22.05 2.37
N ILE A 150 -15.53 21.92 1.13
CA ILE A 150 -16.26 20.73 0.64
C ILE A 150 -15.36 19.48 0.73
N VAL A 151 -14.05 19.66 0.52
CA VAL A 151 -13.02 18.63 0.62
C VAL A 151 -12.14 18.94 1.84
N CYS A 152 -12.43 18.29 2.96
CA CYS A 152 -11.75 18.56 4.23
C CYS A 152 -10.38 17.88 4.27
N ASN A 153 -9.32 18.60 3.88
CA ASN A 153 -7.94 18.18 4.08
C ASN A 153 -7.50 18.57 5.50
N PHE A 154 -7.76 17.69 6.46
CA PHE A 154 -7.37 17.89 7.86
C PHE A 154 -6.45 16.77 8.34
N ALA A 155 -5.33 17.16 8.95
CA ALA A 155 -4.30 16.28 9.48
C ALA A 155 -3.94 16.72 10.91
N GLY A 156 -4.40 15.95 11.90
CA GLY A 156 -4.14 16.27 13.31
C GLY A 156 -4.19 15.05 14.22
N CYS A 157 -3.56 15.14 15.38
CA CYS A 157 -3.51 14.07 16.36
C CYS A 157 -3.85 14.57 17.77
N HIS A 158 -4.37 13.68 18.60
CA HIS A 158 -4.57 13.89 20.02
C HIS A 158 -4.12 12.64 20.79
N SER A 159 -3.24 12.85 21.75
CA SER A 159 -2.66 11.78 22.57
C SER A 159 -3.50 11.56 23.83
N ILE A 160 -3.95 10.33 24.06
CA ILE A 160 -4.66 9.98 25.30
C ILE A 160 -3.61 9.49 26.31
N VAL A 161 -3.40 10.29 27.36
CA VAL A 161 -2.54 9.89 28.48
C VAL A 161 -3.18 8.70 29.20
N ARG A 162 -2.42 7.60 29.29
CA ARG A 162 -2.86 6.38 29.94
C ARG A 162 -3.11 6.62 31.42
N SER A 163 -4.32 6.26 31.87
CA SER A 163 -4.67 6.20 33.28
C SER A 163 -4.96 4.75 33.67
N ASN A 164 -4.60 4.37 34.90
CA ASN A 164 -4.95 3.08 35.50
C ASN A 164 -6.35 3.07 36.14
N VAL A 165 -6.93 4.25 36.38
CA VAL A 165 -8.28 4.40 36.95
C VAL A 165 -9.35 4.32 35.86
N ILE A 166 -9.01 4.73 34.64
CA ILE A 166 -9.94 4.87 33.53
C ILE A 166 -9.61 3.84 32.45
N ASP A 167 -10.65 3.19 31.92
CA ASP A 167 -10.54 2.32 30.75
C ASP A 167 -10.20 3.15 29.50
N ASN A 168 -8.92 3.14 29.11
CA ASN A 168 -8.40 3.91 27.98
C ASN A 168 -9.03 3.48 26.66
N ASN A 169 -9.42 2.20 26.50
CA ASN A 169 -10.08 1.73 25.29
C ASN A 169 -11.47 2.35 25.14
N LYS A 170 -12.24 2.43 26.23
CA LYS A 170 -13.53 3.14 26.22
C LYS A 170 -13.36 4.62 25.90
N ARG A 171 -12.32 5.26 26.42
CA ARG A 171 -12.03 6.67 26.14
C ARG A 171 -11.70 6.91 24.67
N THR A 172 -10.87 6.06 24.07
CA THR A 172 -10.57 6.07 22.63
C THR A 172 -11.84 5.90 21.79
N GLN A 173 -12.71 4.97 22.17
CA GLN A 173 -14.00 4.76 21.49
C GLN A 173 -14.96 5.95 21.61
N LEU A 174 -14.97 6.66 22.75
CA LEU A 174 -15.78 7.87 22.92
C LEU A 174 -15.27 8.99 22.01
N VAL A 175 -13.96 9.25 22.00
CA VAL A 175 -13.35 10.26 21.13
C VAL A 175 -13.64 9.97 19.65
N ALA A 176 -13.52 8.70 19.26
CA ALA A 176 -13.88 8.24 17.93
C ALA A 176 -15.36 8.49 17.58
N LYS A 177 -16.27 8.16 18.50
CA LYS A 177 -17.71 8.35 18.31
C LYS A 177 -18.07 9.83 18.19
N ASP A 178 -17.41 10.70 18.95
CA ASP A 178 -17.64 12.14 18.90
C ASP A 178 -17.09 12.74 17.60
N LEU A 179 -15.89 12.35 17.16
CA LEU A 179 -15.38 12.75 15.85
C LEU A 179 -16.32 12.37 14.71
N ARG A 180 -16.92 11.17 14.74
CA ARG A 180 -17.94 10.76 13.75
C ARG A 180 -19.15 11.70 13.73
N LYS A 181 -19.65 12.09 14.91
CA LYS A 181 -20.80 13.01 15.01
C LYS A 181 -20.47 14.40 14.47
N ILE A 182 -19.25 14.87 14.71
CA ILE A 182 -18.80 16.22 14.32
C ILE A 182 -18.57 16.30 12.82
N VAL A 183 -17.87 15.32 12.26
CA VAL A 183 -17.44 15.37 10.86
C VAL A 183 -18.59 14.99 9.91
N ARG A 184 -19.60 14.22 10.36
CA ARG A 184 -20.69 13.67 9.52
C ARG A 184 -20.21 12.90 8.26
N ILE A 185 -18.93 12.54 8.20
CA ILE A 185 -18.32 11.81 7.09
C ILE A 185 -18.27 10.31 7.45
N PRO A 186 -18.61 9.40 6.53
CA PRO A 186 -18.44 7.96 6.71
C PRO A 186 -16.93 7.60 6.70
N PHE A 187 -16.39 7.19 7.83
CA PHE A 187 -15.00 6.71 7.96
C PHE A 187 -14.90 5.19 7.83
N LYS A 188 -13.88 4.69 7.10
CA LYS A 188 -13.46 3.28 7.17
C LYS A 188 -12.57 3.08 8.40
N TYR A 189 -12.89 2.08 9.20
CA TYR A 189 -12.41 1.92 10.58
C TYR A 189 -11.53 0.67 10.75
N ASP A 190 -10.85 0.23 9.69
CA ASP A 190 -10.50 -1.17 9.63
C ASP A 190 -9.42 -1.60 10.64
N VAL A 191 -8.55 -0.71 11.14
CA VAL A 191 -7.65 -1.05 12.26
C VAL A 191 -7.18 0.23 12.99
N PRO A 192 -7.33 0.35 14.33
CA PRO A 192 -6.58 1.37 15.07
C PRO A 192 -5.08 1.10 14.88
N ILE A 193 -4.34 2.07 14.35
CA ILE A 193 -2.89 1.95 14.21
C ILE A 193 -2.31 1.99 15.63
N VAL A 194 -2.10 0.81 16.21
CA VAL A 194 -1.29 0.67 17.42
C VAL A 194 0.14 0.86 16.95
N GLN A 195 0.72 2.03 17.23
CA GLN A 195 2.17 2.17 17.15
C GLN A 195 2.78 1.27 18.23
N SER A 196 3.26 0.10 17.82
CA SER A 196 4.09 -0.75 18.67
C SER A 196 5.44 -0.06 18.84
N GLU A 197 5.89 0.11 20.07
CA GLU A 197 7.15 0.80 20.44
C GLU A 197 8.41 0.09 19.90
N ASP A 198 8.28 -1.06 19.24
CA ASP A 198 9.39 -1.86 18.71
C ASP A 198 10.11 -1.24 17.48
N SER A 199 9.66 -0.08 16.98
CA SER A 199 10.28 0.60 15.83
C SER A 199 11.07 1.87 16.17
N VAL A 200 11.36 2.14 17.45
CA VAL A 200 12.30 3.21 17.83
C VAL A 200 13.68 2.58 18.08
N HIS A 201 14.34 2.14 17.02
CA HIS A 201 15.79 1.94 17.04
C HIS A 201 16.41 2.37 15.71
N ASP A 202 17.36 3.28 15.85
CA ASP A 202 18.41 3.72 14.93
C ASP A 202 18.01 4.42 13.63
N GLU A 203 17.76 5.73 13.72
CA GLU A 203 18.56 6.69 12.94
C GLU A 203 18.84 7.95 13.79
N PHE A 204 19.99 7.93 14.44
CA PHE A 204 20.63 9.04 15.13
C PHE A 204 21.18 10.00 14.06
N PHE A 205 20.41 11.00 13.64
CA PHE A 205 20.93 12.13 12.86
C PHE A 205 21.22 13.29 13.80
N GLU A 206 22.51 13.48 14.12
CA GLU A 206 23.05 14.74 14.61
C GLU A 206 22.93 15.80 13.50
N SER A 207 22.05 16.77 13.67
CA SER A 207 22.28 18.16 13.23
C SER A 207 21.23 19.07 13.84
N GLY A 208 21.71 20.12 14.51
CA GLY A 208 20.95 20.83 15.52
C GLY A 208 19.75 21.61 15.01
N PHE A 209 18.69 21.57 15.80
CA PHE A 209 17.86 22.74 16.01
C PHE A 209 17.30 22.71 17.44
N VAL A 210 17.67 23.72 18.23
CA VAL A 210 17.20 23.91 19.59
C VAL A 210 15.74 24.35 19.53
N GLN A 211 14.83 23.49 19.96
CA GLN A 211 13.59 23.91 20.59
C GLN A 211 13.45 23.18 21.91
N HIS A 212 13.47 23.94 23.00
CA HIS A 212 13.14 23.47 24.33
C HIS A 212 11.77 22.81 24.33
N THR A 213 11.74 21.49 24.39
CA THR A 213 10.61 20.75 24.93
C THR A 213 11.15 19.83 26.03
N HIS A 214 10.53 19.90 27.19
CA HIS A 214 10.91 19.12 28.36
C HIS A 214 10.80 17.62 28.02
N PRO A 215 11.83 16.80 28.31
CA PRO A 215 11.69 15.35 28.24
C PRO A 215 10.87 14.89 29.44
N VAL A 216 9.55 14.79 29.28
CA VAL A 216 8.70 14.10 30.24
C VAL A 216 8.82 12.60 29.94
N ALA A 217 9.45 11.90 30.88
CA ALA A 217 9.71 10.47 30.85
C ALA A 217 8.48 9.64 30.42
N GLY A 218 8.71 8.70 29.49
CA GLY A 218 7.98 7.45 29.27
C GLY A 218 6.48 7.44 29.62
N ILE A 219 5.66 8.11 28.82
CA ILE A 219 4.20 7.94 28.88
C ILE A 219 3.79 7.00 27.75
N LEU A 220 3.45 5.77 28.10
CA LEU A 220 2.79 4.77 27.24
C LEU A 220 1.42 5.31 26.80
N GLY A 221 1.36 6.17 25.80
CA GLY A 221 0.15 6.81 25.29
C GLY A 221 -0.42 6.06 24.08
N GLN A 222 -1.76 5.90 24.03
CA GLN A 222 -2.42 5.55 22.78
C GLN A 222 -2.58 6.84 21.96
N GLN A 223 -1.97 6.89 20.77
CA GLN A 223 -2.12 8.02 19.85
C GLN A 223 -3.27 7.76 18.88
N ILE A 224 -4.20 8.70 18.76
CA ILE A 224 -5.23 8.67 17.72
C ILE A 224 -4.77 9.60 16.60
N ILE A 225 -4.39 9.01 15.47
CA ILE A 225 -4.08 9.75 14.25
C ILE A 225 -5.36 9.89 13.43
N VAL A 226 -5.80 11.13 13.20
CA VAL A 226 -6.95 11.42 12.35
C VAL A 226 -6.44 12.03 11.05
N GLN A 227 -6.51 11.24 9.98
CA GLN A 227 -6.23 11.71 8.63
C GLN A 227 -7.54 11.66 7.84
N ILE A 228 -8.08 12.84 7.53
CA ILE A 228 -9.27 12.98 6.67
C ILE A 228 -8.74 13.32 5.28
N ILE A 229 -8.85 12.36 4.37
CA ILE A 229 -8.55 12.54 2.94
C ILE A 229 -9.85 12.33 2.20
N HIS A 230 -10.28 13.33 1.45
CA HIS A 230 -11.44 13.27 0.57
C HIS A 230 -11.02 13.33 -0.89
#